data_AF-A0A3D8IRL0-F1
#
_entry.id   AF-A0A3D8IRL0-F1
#
_cell.length_a   1.000
_cell.length_b   1.000
_cell.length_c   1.000
_cell.angle_alpha   90.00
_cell.angle_beta   90.00
_cell.angle_gamma   90.00
#
_symmetry.space_group_name_H-M   'P 1'
#
loop_
_entity.id
_entity.type
_entity.pdbx_description
1 polymer ?
#
loop_
_entity_poly.entity_id
_entity_poly.type
_entity_poly.pdbx_seq_one_letter_code
_entity_poly.pdbx_strand_id
1 'polypeptide(L)'
;MELKDVVLQTLNEIENSVDEKGFKDITIGINTGEVEFLQSFKERIFVLFEGLKQDDLFTEDESAKMQIEAKLDLILGFLQFQLALIDARLEVLDKRTFDLV
;
A
#
# COMPACT_ATOMS: atom_id res chain seq x y z
N MET A 1 -11.40 -23.26 -27.54
CA MET A 1 -11.76 -22.37 -26.42
C MET A 1 -11.96 -21.00 -27.04
N GLU A 2 -13.13 -20.38 -26.86
CA GLU A 2 -13.37 -19.05 -27.43
C GLU A 2 -12.65 -17.99 -26.58
N LEU A 3 -12.29 -16.86 -27.18
CA LEU A 3 -11.56 -15.78 -26.48
C LEU A 3 -12.33 -15.30 -25.22
N LYS A 4 -13.66 -15.33 -25.28
CA LYS A 4 -14.54 -15.01 -24.16
C LYS A 4 -14.35 -15.96 -22.98
N ASP A 5 -14.14 -17.24 -23.23
CA ASP A 5 -13.94 -18.26 -22.18
C ASP A 5 -12.60 -18.06 -21.49
N VAL A 6 -11.56 -17.70 -22.26
CA VAL A 6 -10.22 -17.41 -21.73
C VAL A 6 -10.25 -16.17 -20.84
N VAL A 7 -10.90 -15.08 -21.29
CA VAL A 7 -11.01 -13.85 -20.49
C VAL A 7 -11.78 -14.10 -19.19
N LEU A 8 -12.88 -14.84 -19.24
CA LEU A 8 -13.64 -15.19 -18.03
C LEU A 8 -12.83 -16.06 -17.07
N GLN A 9 -12.08 -17.03 -17.60
CA GLN A 9 -11.19 -17.86 -16.80
C GLN A 9 -10.11 -17.02 -16.11
N THR A 10 -9.44 -16.11 -16.84
CA THR A 10 -8.41 -15.24 -16.26
C THR A 10 -8.97 -14.29 -15.21
N LEU A 11 -10.15 -13.71 -15.44
CA LEU A 11 -10.80 -12.85 -14.45
C LEU A 11 -11.14 -13.62 -13.16
N ASN A 12 -11.61 -14.84 -13.31
CA ASN A 12 -11.96 -15.70 -12.17
C ASN A 12 -10.71 -16.18 -11.42
N GLU A 13 -9.62 -16.47 -12.13
CA GLU A 13 -8.31 -16.75 -11.52
C GLU A 13 -7.77 -15.53 -10.76
N ILE A 14 -7.94 -14.31 -11.28
CA ILE A 14 -7.54 -13.08 -10.59
C ILE A 14 -8.39 -12.88 -9.33
N GLU A 15 -9.71 -13.00 -9.41
CA GLU A 15 -10.63 -12.87 -8.26
C GLU A 15 -10.30 -13.86 -7.13
N ASN A 16 -9.89 -15.09 -7.49
CA ASN A 16 -9.48 -16.11 -6.52
C ASN A 16 -8.01 -16.02 -6.09
N SER A 17 -7.18 -15.23 -6.80
CA SER A 17 -5.76 -14.98 -6.45
C SER A 17 -5.57 -13.80 -5.51
N VAL A 18 -6.56 -12.92 -5.40
CA VAL A 18 -6.61 -11.90 -4.34
C VAL A 18 -7.05 -12.62 -3.08
N ASP A 19 -6.08 -13.04 -2.28
CA ASP A 19 -6.36 -13.62 -0.97
C ASP A 19 -7.11 -12.59 -0.10
N GLU A 20 -8.08 -13.06 0.69
CA GLU A 20 -8.71 -12.22 1.72
C GLU A 20 -7.65 -11.58 2.65
N LYS A 21 -6.45 -12.17 2.72
CA LYS A 21 -5.28 -11.65 3.42
C LYS A 21 -4.71 -10.39 2.77
N GLY A 22 -4.50 -10.34 1.44
CA GLY A 22 -4.07 -9.14 0.74
C GLY A 22 -5.10 -8.01 0.80
N PHE A 23 -6.39 -8.36 0.81
CA PHE A 23 -7.44 -7.37 1.07
C PHE A 23 -7.44 -6.91 2.54
N LYS A 24 -7.17 -7.78 3.52
CA LYS A 24 -7.01 -7.44 4.95
C LYS A 24 -5.70 -6.70 5.27
N ASP A 25 -4.65 -6.87 4.49
CA ASP A 25 -3.39 -6.14 4.64
C ASP A 25 -3.53 -4.69 4.13
N ILE A 26 -4.44 -4.46 3.17
CA ILE A 26 -4.85 -3.10 2.76
C ILE A 26 -5.94 -2.57 3.70
N THR A 27 -6.88 -3.43 4.11
CA THR A 27 -7.90 -3.14 5.13
C THR A 27 -7.27 -3.33 6.50
N ILE A 28 -6.30 -2.48 6.84
CA ILE A 28 -5.77 -2.36 8.21
C ILE A 28 -6.97 -2.40 9.14
N GLY A 29 -7.11 -3.51 9.85
CA GLY A 29 -8.29 -3.76 10.64
C GLY A 29 -8.43 -2.62 11.63
N ILE A 30 -9.58 -1.95 11.60
CA ILE A 30 -10.02 -1.06 12.67
C ILE A 30 -10.02 -1.81 14.04
N ASN A 31 -9.85 -3.14 14.00
CA ASN A 31 -9.72 -4.07 15.12
C ASN A 31 -8.32 -4.70 15.34
N THR A 32 -7.27 -4.34 14.59
CA THR A 32 -5.90 -4.77 14.96
C THR A 32 -5.40 -3.91 16.13
N GLY A 33 -4.67 -4.50 17.07
CA GLY A 33 -4.05 -3.76 18.16
C GLY A 33 -3.06 -2.71 17.65
N GLU A 34 -2.71 -1.75 18.51
CA GLU A 34 -1.84 -0.63 18.13
C GLU A 34 -0.44 -1.08 17.76
N VAL A 35 0.07 -2.12 18.44
CA VAL A 35 1.38 -2.70 18.16
C VAL A 35 1.42 -3.31 16.76
N GLU A 36 0.38 -4.04 16.36
CA GLU A 36 0.27 -4.66 15.04
C GLU A 36 0.16 -3.62 13.92
N PHE A 37 -0.62 -2.55 14.16
CA PHE A 37 -0.70 -1.43 13.22
C PHE A 37 0.66 -0.78 12.99
N LEU A 38 1.36 -0.42 14.07
CA LEU A 38 2.67 0.24 13.99
C LEU A 38 3.73 -0.68 13.36
N GLN A 39 3.68 -1.98 13.63
CA GLN A 39 4.59 -2.94 13.01
C GLN A 39 4.36 -3.03 11.49
N SER A 40 3.10 -3.14 11.05
CA SER A 40 2.75 -3.13 9.62
C SER A 40 3.12 -1.81 8.93
N PHE A 41 2.87 -0.68 9.60
CA PHE A 41 3.27 0.64 9.10
C PHE A 41 4.79 0.73 8.90
N LYS A 42 5.57 0.29 9.90
CA LYS A 42 7.03 0.25 9.83
C LYS A 42 7.54 -0.61 8.67
N GLU A 43 6.98 -1.80 8.48
CA GLU A 43 7.37 -2.71 7.39
C GLU A 43 7.09 -2.11 6.02
N ARG A 44 5.92 -1.50 5.84
CA ARG A 44 5.54 -0.81 4.59
C ARG A 44 6.47 0.35 4.24
N ILE A 45 6.84 1.18 5.21
CA ILE A 45 7.85 2.24 5.02
C ILE A 45 9.23 1.66 4.74
N PHE A 46 9.62 0.58 5.43
CA PHE A 46 10.91 -0.05 5.22
C PHE A 46 11.07 -0.56 3.79
N VAL A 47 10.06 -1.27 3.27
CA VAL A 47 10.04 -1.76 1.88
C VAL A 47 10.14 -0.60 0.88
N LEU A 48 9.44 0.51 1.13
CA LEU A 48 9.55 1.73 0.30
C LEU A 48 10.99 2.25 0.26
N PHE A 49 11.67 2.33 1.40
CA PHE A 49 13.05 2.80 1.45
C PHE A 49 14.02 1.86 0.77
N GLU A 50 13.87 0.54 0.92
CA GLU A 50 14.71 -0.42 0.21
C GLU A 50 14.50 -0.34 -1.31
N GLY A 51 13.25 -0.20 -1.78
CA GLY A 51 12.93 -0.01 -3.20
C GLY A 51 13.43 1.31 -3.79
N LEU A 52 13.61 2.33 -2.95
CA LEU A 52 14.21 3.62 -3.33
C LEU A 52 15.74 3.55 -3.45
N LYS A 53 16.40 2.79 -2.58
CA LYS A 53 17.87 2.60 -2.61
C LYS A 53 18.36 1.78 -3.80
N GLN A 54 17.48 0.98 -4.40
CA GLN A 54 17.80 0.15 -5.56
C GLN A 54 17.84 0.91 -6.89
N ASP A 55 17.41 2.17 -6.93
CA ASP A 55 17.52 3.00 -8.13
C ASP A 55 18.80 3.83 -8.15
N ASP A 56 19.48 3.78 -9.28
CA ASP A 56 20.59 4.66 -9.64
C ASP A 56 20.05 6.07 -9.98
N LEU A 57 19.53 6.78 -8.98
CA LEU A 57 18.96 8.15 -9.05
C LEU A 57 19.91 9.24 -9.60
N PHE A 58 21.13 8.87 -10.00
CA PHE A 58 22.20 9.77 -10.44
C PHE A 58 22.71 9.47 -11.85
N THR A 59 21.91 8.80 -12.69
CA THR A 59 22.24 8.60 -14.10
C THR A 59 21.82 9.81 -14.95
N GLU A 60 22.73 10.37 -15.75
CA GLU A 60 22.48 11.54 -16.62
C GLU A 60 21.65 11.22 -17.88
N ASP A 61 21.04 10.03 -17.95
CA ASP A 61 20.20 9.64 -19.08
C ASP A 61 18.83 10.32 -18.98
N GLU A 62 18.46 11.12 -19.99
CA GLU A 62 17.16 11.78 -20.06
C GLU A 62 15.98 10.79 -20.00
N SER A 63 16.16 9.54 -20.46
CA SER A 63 15.15 8.48 -20.31
C SER A 63 15.04 7.97 -18.86
N ALA A 64 16.12 8.05 -18.07
CA ALA A 64 16.10 7.72 -16.65
C ALA A 64 15.37 8.79 -15.83
N LYS A 65 15.46 10.09 -16.22
CA LYS A 65 14.73 11.18 -15.54
C LYS A 65 13.21 10.99 -15.57
N MET A 66 12.65 10.62 -16.73
CA MET A 66 11.21 10.37 -16.86
C MET A 66 10.75 9.17 -16.01
N GLN A 67 11.60 8.15 -15.86
CA GLN A 67 11.31 7.00 -14.99
C GLN A 67 11.38 7.39 -13.51
N ILE A 68 12.34 8.24 -13.14
CA ILE A 68 12.48 8.77 -11.78
C ILE A 68 11.26 9.61 -11.40
N GLU A 69 10.79 10.50 -12.28
CA GLU A 69 9.59 11.31 -12.04
C GLU A 69 8.35 10.45 -11.80
N ALA A 70 8.08 9.48 -12.67
CA ALA A 70 6.96 8.56 -12.51
C ALA A 70 7.06 7.73 -11.20
N LYS A 71 8.28 7.35 -10.80
CA LYS A 71 8.52 6.63 -9.55
C LYS A 71 8.30 7.54 -8.33
N LEU A 72 8.75 8.79 -8.38
CA LEU A 72 8.52 9.77 -7.33
C LEU A 72 7.02 10.07 -7.16
N ASP A 73 6.27 10.17 -8.25
CA ASP A 73 4.80 10.32 -8.19
C ASP A 73 4.13 9.13 -7.50
N LEU A 74 4.56 7.90 -7.83
CA LEU A 74 4.05 6.69 -7.17
C LEU A 74 4.37 6.69 -5.67
N ILE A 75 5.60 7.07 -5.30
CA ILE A 75 6.04 7.17 -3.91
C ILE A 75 5.23 8.23 -3.16
N LEU A 76 5.02 9.39 -3.78
CA LEU A 76 4.22 10.46 -3.20
C LEU A 76 2.78 10.00 -2.94
N GLY A 77 2.16 9.33 -3.91
CA GLY A 77 0.82 8.77 -3.76
C GLY A 77 0.74 7.72 -2.65
N PHE A 78 1.76 6.87 -2.53
CA PHE A 78 1.85 5.91 -1.43
C PHE A 78 1.97 6.60 -0.06
N LEU A 79 2.82 7.61 0.06
CA LEU A 79 2.98 8.37 1.32
C LEU A 79 1.70 9.12 1.71
N GLN A 80 0.97 9.67 0.74
CA GLN A 80 -0.35 10.27 0.97
C GLN A 80 -1.36 9.24 1.50
N PHE A 81 -1.38 8.04 0.93
CA PHE A 81 -2.20 6.93 1.43
C PHE A 81 -1.82 6.53 2.86
N GLN A 82 -0.52 6.42 3.16
CA GLN A 82 -0.03 6.14 4.51
C GLN A 82 -0.48 7.20 5.52
N LEU A 83 -0.43 8.48 5.14
CA LEU A 83 -0.87 9.57 6.00
C LEU A 83 -2.38 9.47 6.28
N ALA A 84 -3.21 9.26 5.26
CA ALA A 84 -4.65 9.10 5.42
C ALA A 84 -5.03 7.93 6.34
N LEU A 85 -4.25 6.83 6.30
CA LEU A 85 -4.43 5.71 7.22
C LEU A 85 -4.08 6.08 8.67
N ILE A 86 -3.04 6.87 8.89
CA ILE A 86 -2.70 7.38 10.22
C ILE A 86 -3.82 8.27 10.74
N ASP A 87 -4.33 9.20 9.93
CA ASP A 87 -5.42 10.10 10.33
C ASP A 87 -6.67 9.30 10.73
N ALA A 88 -7.07 8.31 9.93
CA ALA A 88 -8.19 7.42 10.25
C ALA A 88 -7.96 6.65 11.56
N ARG A 89 -6.72 6.21 11.83
CA ARG A 89 -6.38 5.50 13.06
C ARG A 89 -6.44 6.41 14.29
N LEU A 90 -5.93 7.64 14.17
CA LEU A 90 -6.00 8.65 15.22
C LEU A 90 -7.45 8.98 15.58
N GLU A 91 -8.32 9.15 14.58
CA GLU A 91 -9.75 9.42 14.80
C GLU A 91 -10.44 8.29 15.60
N VAL A 92 -10.09 7.04 15.32
CA VAL A 92 -10.62 5.88 16.05
C VAL A 92 -10.10 5.84 17.49
N LEU A 93 -8.82 6.14 17.70
CA LEU A 93 -8.22 6.17 19.03
C LEU A 93 -8.80 7.30 19.89
N ASP A 94 -8.94 8.50 19.33
CA ASP A 94 -9.54 9.64 20.01
C ASP A 94 -10.96 9.32 20.48
N LYS A 95 -11.81 8.76 19.59
CA LYS A 95 -13.18 8.34 19.95
C LYS A 95 -13.21 7.31 21.07
N ARG A 96 -12.32 6.31 21.04
CA ARG A 96 -12.18 5.33 22.14
C ARG A 96 -11.75 5.97 23.45
N THR A 97 -10.92 7.00 23.42
CA THR A 97 -10.53 7.75 24.63
C THR A 97 -11.72 8.49 25.24
N PHE A 98 -12.60 9.07 24.42
CA PHE A 98 -13.82 9.72 24.91
C PHE A 98 -14.85 8.76 25.50
N ASP A 99 -14.96 7.53 24.98
CA ASP A 99 -15.88 6.51 25.52
C ASP A 99 -15.42 5.92 26.88
N LEU A 100 -14.16 6.19 27.29
CA LEU A 100 -13.55 5.67 28.52
C LEU A 100 -13.46 6.71 29.66
N VAL A 101 -13.89 7.96 29.42
CA VAL A 101 -13.89 9.08 30.39
C VAL A 101 -15.32 9.44 30.78
#